data_AF-A0A7M3W6Z1-F1
#
_entry.id   AF-A0A7M3W6Z1-F1
#
_cell.length_a   1.000
_cell.length_b   1.000
_cell.length_c   1.000
_cell.angle_alpha   90.00
_cell.angle_beta   90.00
_cell.angle_gamma   90.00
#
_symmetry.space_group_name_H-M   'P 1'
#
loop_
_entity.id
_entity.type
_entity.pdbx_description
1 polymer ?
#
loop_
_entity_poly.entity_id
_entity_poly.type
_entity_poly.pdbx_seq_one_letter_code
_entity_poly.pdbx_strand_id
1 'polypeptide(L)'
;MAREEQGGGTMVGLHILESSSPSFTYQALGPLIDAATDDVYCYSRLPARQLLRHIPSNKASMWWISDHESPQSISPHTTEFITHIGQHASEATELMVVEGLDWLVARSNETEVLSMLQELDKLTRSWEFDLIFPVDALSFSTQFWARLTSIAPKMEGENPSDGEQELSIGEFPMVDEVSDRLPEPEAPTEKMLVHLVNLPRVGFTHTLLAKRMLQWKRMGFDLSALEPALIISDVSKSHAIYETVESDIICAIDCIRLMEANRDKLSATEREMFNFRLMGINNVREAAHELETLLSSR
;
A
#
# COMPACT_ATOMS: atom_id res chain seq x y z
N MET A 1 -33.04 32.00 2.22
CA MET A 1 -32.49 31.05 3.21
C MET A 1 -31.12 30.68 2.68
N ALA A 2 -30.12 31.43 3.13
CA ALA A 2 -28.76 31.40 2.59
C ALA A 2 -28.04 30.17 3.15
N ARG A 3 -27.46 29.34 2.27
CA ARG A 3 -26.43 28.37 2.65
C ARG A 3 -25.13 29.14 2.81
N GLU A 4 -24.59 29.13 4.02
CA GLU A 4 -23.25 29.60 4.32
C GLU A 4 -22.23 28.74 3.57
N GLU A 5 -21.37 29.41 2.82
CA GLU A 5 -20.16 28.87 2.20
C GLU A 5 -19.20 28.43 3.31
N GLN A 6 -19.01 27.11 3.46
CA GLN A 6 -17.82 26.55 4.07
C GLN A 6 -16.87 26.15 2.94
N GLY A 7 -15.81 26.94 2.78
CA GLY A 7 -14.75 26.69 1.80
C GLY A 7 -13.97 25.44 2.13
N GLY A 8 -14.27 24.35 1.44
CA GLY A 8 -13.26 23.46 0.88
C GLY A 8 -13.36 23.67 -0.62
N GLY A 9 -12.30 24.17 -1.27
CA GLY A 9 -12.31 24.31 -2.72
C GLY A 9 -12.49 22.92 -3.32
N THR A 10 -13.66 22.64 -3.88
CA THR A 10 -13.86 21.49 -4.75
C THR A 10 -12.97 21.73 -5.95
N MET A 11 -11.82 21.07 -5.96
CA MET A 11 -11.15 20.84 -7.21
C MET A 11 -12.15 20.08 -8.09
N VAL A 12 -12.25 20.47 -9.35
CA VAL A 12 -13.07 19.74 -10.32
C VAL A 12 -12.16 19.56 -11.51
N GLY A 13 -11.79 18.33 -11.78
CA GLY A 13 -10.92 18.03 -12.90
C GLY A 13 -10.04 16.82 -12.70
N LEU A 14 -9.04 16.77 -13.57
CA LEU A 14 -8.04 15.72 -13.61
C LEU A 14 -6.83 16.13 -12.76
N HIS A 15 -6.43 15.31 -11.82
CA HIS A 15 -5.35 15.60 -10.87
C HIS A 15 -4.36 14.45 -10.73
N ILE A 16 -3.12 14.81 -10.38
CA ILE A 16 -2.08 13.83 -10.04
C ILE A 16 -1.82 13.87 -8.55
N LEU A 17 -1.78 12.69 -7.92
CA LEU A 17 -1.20 12.50 -6.61
C LEU A 17 0.15 11.82 -6.76
N GLU A 18 1.23 12.44 -6.28
CA GLU A 18 2.53 11.78 -6.26
C GLU A 18 2.55 10.73 -5.16
N SER A 19 2.59 9.46 -5.55
CA SER A 19 2.54 8.32 -4.64
C SER A 19 3.29 7.11 -5.19
N SER A 20 4.18 6.56 -4.36
CA SER A 20 4.91 5.32 -4.64
C SER A 20 4.26 4.07 -4.03
N SER A 21 3.15 4.20 -3.28
CA SER A 21 2.48 3.04 -2.69
C SER A 21 0.97 3.22 -2.49
N PRO A 22 0.16 2.15 -2.63
CA PRO A 22 -1.27 2.18 -2.33
C PRO A 22 -1.57 2.64 -0.90
N SER A 23 -0.70 2.31 0.05
CA SER A 23 -0.86 2.70 1.45
C SER A 23 -0.76 4.22 1.65
N PHE A 24 0.13 4.89 0.91
CA PHE A 24 0.21 6.35 0.93
C PHE A 24 -0.96 6.96 0.16
N THR A 25 -1.27 6.43 -1.02
CA THR A 25 -2.38 6.87 -1.87
C THR A 25 -3.67 6.97 -1.06
N TYR A 26 -4.12 5.86 -0.46
CA TYR A 26 -5.38 5.85 0.27
C TYR A 26 -5.31 6.53 1.64
N GLN A 27 -4.12 6.79 2.16
CA GLN A 27 -3.97 7.65 3.34
C GLN A 27 -4.19 9.13 2.96
N ALA A 28 -3.58 9.58 1.86
CA ALA A 28 -3.71 10.96 1.39
C ALA A 28 -5.13 11.26 0.90
N LEU A 29 -5.75 10.29 0.21
CA LEU A 29 -7.10 10.42 -0.33
C LEU A 29 -8.20 10.05 0.66
N GLY A 30 -7.85 9.44 1.81
CA GLY A 30 -8.81 9.02 2.84
C GLY A 30 -9.80 10.12 3.24
N PRO A 31 -9.34 11.34 3.59
CA PRO A 31 -10.23 12.45 3.92
C PRO A 31 -11.21 12.83 2.80
N LEU A 32 -10.76 12.80 1.54
CA LEU A 32 -11.62 13.08 0.37
C LEU A 32 -12.66 11.98 0.19
N ILE A 33 -12.25 10.71 0.25
CA ILE A 33 -13.15 9.55 0.14
C ILE A 33 -14.16 9.52 1.29
N ASP A 34 -13.75 9.89 2.51
CA ASP A 34 -14.63 9.89 3.68
C ASP A 34 -15.61 11.07 3.68
N ALA A 35 -15.17 12.23 3.17
CA ALA A 35 -16.00 13.42 3.02
C ALA A 35 -17.03 13.31 1.89
N ALA A 36 -16.75 12.48 0.88
CA ALA A 36 -17.63 12.28 -0.25
C ALA A 36 -19.03 11.81 0.20
N THR A 37 -20.03 12.51 -0.32
CA THR A 37 -21.45 12.23 -0.07
C THR A 37 -22.09 11.41 -1.17
N ASP A 38 -21.60 11.55 -2.40
CA ASP A 38 -22.09 10.81 -3.55
C ASP A 38 -21.12 9.68 -3.97
N ASP A 39 -21.24 9.15 -5.19
CA ASP A 39 -20.55 7.94 -5.61
C ASP A 39 -19.04 8.15 -5.75
N VAL A 40 -18.28 7.27 -5.09
CA VAL A 40 -16.82 7.16 -5.23
C VAL A 40 -16.45 5.87 -5.94
N TYR A 41 -15.56 5.96 -6.93
CA TYR A 41 -15.01 4.81 -7.64
C TYR A 41 -13.49 4.69 -7.43
N CYS A 42 -13.03 3.47 -7.20
CA CYS A 42 -11.60 3.18 -7.01
C CYS A 42 -11.17 2.08 -7.97
N TYR A 43 -10.35 2.46 -8.95
CA TYR A 43 -9.72 1.56 -9.91
C TYR A 43 -8.28 1.29 -9.47
N SER A 44 -7.95 0.05 -9.17
CA SER A 44 -6.63 -0.31 -8.63
C SER A 44 -6.08 -1.59 -9.25
N ARG A 45 -4.74 -1.71 -9.28
CA ARG A 45 -4.07 -2.98 -9.60
C ARG A 45 -4.24 -4.02 -8.49
N LEU A 46 -4.68 -3.61 -7.30
CA LEU A 46 -4.99 -4.49 -6.20
C LEU A 46 -6.39 -5.10 -6.36
N PRO A 47 -6.56 -6.43 -6.15
CA PRO A 47 -7.88 -7.03 -6.08
C PRO A 47 -8.71 -6.41 -4.95
N ALA A 48 -10.04 -6.35 -5.11
CA ALA A 48 -10.96 -5.72 -4.16
C ALA A 48 -10.71 -6.13 -2.68
N ARG A 49 -10.43 -7.42 -2.41
CA ARG A 49 -10.11 -7.91 -1.05
C ARG A 49 -8.92 -7.21 -0.40
N GLN A 50 -7.94 -6.77 -1.20
CA GLN A 50 -6.77 -6.04 -0.70
C GLN A 50 -7.09 -4.56 -0.52
N LEU A 51 -7.87 -3.96 -1.42
CA LEU A 51 -8.35 -2.57 -1.30
C LEU A 51 -9.20 -2.35 -0.04
N LEU A 52 -9.98 -3.36 0.36
CA LEU A 52 -10.74 -3.34 1.61
C LEU A 52 -9.91 -3.15 2.89
N ARG A 53 -8.57 -3.27 2.80
CA ARG A 53 -7.65 -2.92 3.89
C ARG A 53 -7.49 -1.42 4.08
N HIS A 54 -7.84 -0.65 3.05
CA HIS A 54 -7.63 0.79 2.92
C HIS A 54 -8.96 1.55 2.88
N ILE A 55 -9.96 1.04 2.14
CA ILE A 55 -11.24 1.71 1.92
C ILE A 55 -12.39 0.81 2.41
N PRO A 56 -13.32 1.32 3.23
CA PRO A 56 -14.54 0.60 3.61
C PRO A 56 -15.41 0.25 2.39
N SER A 57 -16.03 -0.94 2.38
CA SER A 57 -16.85 -1.40 1.24
C SER A 57 -18.09 -0.55 0.96
N ASN A 58 -18.54 0.24 1.93
CA ASN A 58 -19.71 1.13 1.82
C ASN A 58 -19.33 2.55 1.39
N LYS A 59 -18.04 2.82 1.18
CA LYS A 59 -17.53 4.16 0.84
C LYS A 59 -17.17 4.30 -0.63
N ALA A 60 -16.76 3.23 -1.29
CA ALA A 60 -16.40 3.28 -2.71
C ALA A 60 -16.71 1.97 -3.44
N SER A 61 -17.10 2.11 -4.70
CA SER A 61 -17.15 1.01 -5.66
C SER A 61 -15.74 0.69 -6.15
N MET A 62 -15.30 -0.56 -5.99
CA MET A 62 -13.94 -0.98 -6.30
C MET A 62 -13.88 -1.79 -7.59
N TRP A 63 -12.92 -1.45 -8.45
CA TRP A 63 -12.65 -2.11 -9.73
C TRP A 63 -11.19 -2.54 -9.79
N TRP A 64 -10.97 -3.78 -10.22
CA TRP A 64 -9.64 -4.37 -10.34
C TRP A 64 -9.10 -4.19 -11.76
N ILE A 65 -8.08 -3.37 -11.93
CA ILE A 65 -7.37 -3.25 -13.21
C ILE A 65 -6.53 -4.51 -13.39
N SER A 66 -6.87 -5.34 -14.37
CA SER A 66 -6.33 -6.69 -14.52
C SER A 66 -6.62 -7.29 -15.89
N ASP A 67 -5.75 -8.17 -16.37
CA ASP A 67 -6.02 -9.03 -17.53
C ASP A 67 -6.93 -10.24 -17.16
N HIS A 68 -7.21 -10.44 -15.87
CA HIS A 68 -8.11 -11.50 -15.42
C HIS A 68 -9.58 -11.14 -15.71
N GLU A 69 -10.32 -12.07 -16.31
CA GLU A 69 -11.77 -11.92 -16.47
C GLU A 69 -12.50 -12.18 -15.14
N SER A 70 -13.05 -11.11 -14.56
CA SER A 70 -13.92 -11.16 -13.38
C SER A 70 -15.02 -10.10 -13.49
N PRO A 71 -16.13 -10.25 -12.74
CA PRO A 71 -17.24 -9.27 -12.80
C PRO A 71 -16.87 -7.84 -12.38
N GLN A 72 -15.78 -7.65 -11.65
CA GLN A 72 -15.29 -6.35 -11.18
C GLN A 72 -13.85 -6.11 -11.62
N SER A 73 -13.51 -6.53 -12.83
CA SER A 73 -12.21 -6.23 -13.43
C SER A 73 -12.33 -5.46 -14.73
N ILE A 74 -11.33 -4.62 -14.97
CA ILE A 74 -11.19 -3.84 -16.19
C ILE A 74 -9.83 -4.11 -16.81
N SER A 75 -9.81 -4.30 -18.12
CA SER A 75 -8.56 -4.49 -18.85
C SER A 75 -7.72 -3.20 -18.84
N PRO A 76 -6.39 -3.29 -18.70
CA PRO A 76 -5.48 -2.16 -18.76
C PRO A 76 -5.23 -1.67 -20.20
N HIS A 77 -6.30 -1.41 -20.95
CA HIS A 77 -6.27 -0.84 -22.30
C HIS A 77 -6.98 0.51 -22.31
N THR A 78 -6.35 1.53 -22.88
CA THR A 78 -6.84 2.92 -22.86
C THR A 78 -8.28 3.07 -23.36
N THR A 79 -8.64 2.40 -24.47
CA THR A 79 -10.00 2.47 -25.05
C THR A 79 -11.05 1.83 -24.15
N GLU A 80 -10.78 0.64 -23.60
CA GLU A 80 -11.68 -0.04 -22.67
C GLU A 80 -11.83 0.78 -21.37
N PHE A 81 -10.72 1.34 -20.91
CA PHE A 81 -10.66 2.16 -19.70
C PHE A 81 -11.51 3.43 -19.80
N ILE A 82 -11.36 4.23 -20.86
CA ILE A 82 -12.18 5.42 -21.10
C ILE A 82 -13.65 5.06 -21.22
N THR A 83 -13.95 4.02 -22.00
CA THR A 83 -15.34 3.58 -22.23
C THR A 83 -16.01 3.22 -20.91
N HIS A 84 -15.31 2.48 -20.06
CA HIS A 84 -15.83 2.07 -18.75
C HIS A 84 -16.01 3.26 -17.81
N ILE A 85 -15.02 4.17 -17.71
CA ILE A 85 -15.17 5.38 -16.89
C ILE A 85 -16.37 6.19 -17.37
N GLY A 86 -16.54 6.37 -18.68
CA GLY A 86 -17.67 7.10 -19.25
C GLY A 86 -19.03 6.46 -18.97
N GLN A 87 -19.10 5.14 -18.77
CA GLN A 87 -20.33 4.43 -18.40
C GLN A 87 -20.70 4.60 -16.92
N HIS A 88 -19.70 4.83 -16.06
CA HIS A 88 -19.89 5.01 -14.62
C HIS A 88 -19.96 6.48 -14.19
N ALA A 89 -19.43 7.40 -14.99
CA ALA A 89 -19.54 8.82 -14.77
C ALA A 89 -21.01 9.28 -14.89
N SER A 90 -21.49 9.97 -13.86
CA SER A 90 -22.84 10.54 -13.80
C SER A 90 -22.86 11.79 -12.92
N GLU A 91 -23.98 12.50 -12.85
CA GLU A 91 -24.18 13.63 -11.93
C GLU A 91 -24.02 13.25 -10.45
N ALA A 92 -24.13 11.96 -10.11
CA ALA A 92 -23.91 11.46 -8.75
C ALA A 92 -22.45 11.00 -8.53
N THR A 93 -21.56 11.14 -9.50
CA THR A 93 -20.14 10.82 -9.30
C THR A 93 -19.45 12.01 -8.67
N GLU A 94 -18.81 11.80 -7.51
CA GLU A 94 -18.04 12.85 -6.85
C GLU A 94 -16.54 12.66 -7.07
N LEU A 95 -16.06 11.42 -6.95
CA LEU A 95 -14.64 11.11 -6.99
C LEU A 95 -14.34 9.79 -7.69
N MET A 96 -13.33 9.79 -8.54
CA MET A 96 -12.70 8.61 -9.11
C MET A 96 -11.21 8.60 -8.80
N VAL A 97 -10.71 7.50 -8.24
CA VAL A 97 -9.29 7.27 -7.99
C VAL A 97 -8.81 6.17 -8.93
N VAL A 98 -7.79 6.43 -9.73
CA VAL A 98 -7.26 5.50 -10.73
C VAL A 98 -5.77 5.28 -10.54
N GLU A 99 -5.41 4.12 -9.98
CA GLU A 99 -4.01 3.68 -9.94
C GLU A 99 -3.61 3.02 -11.27
N GLY A 100 -2.30 2.79 -11.45
CA GLY A 100 -1.81 1.98 -12.58
C GLY A 100 -1.63 2.74 -13.88
N LEU A 101 -1.48 4.07 -13.85
CA LEU A 101 -1.19 4.86 -15.06
C LEU A 101 0.15 4.44 -15.69
N ASP A 102 1.16 4.12 -14.87
CA ASP A 102 2.42 3.51 -15.29
C ASP A 102 2.20 2.27 -16.15
N TRP A 103 1.23 1.45 -15.76
CA TRP A 103 0.90 0.22 -16.45
C TRP A 103 0.17 0.46 -17.78
N LEU A 104 -0.72 1.46 -17.83
CA LEU A 104 -1.36 1.89 -19.07
C LEU A 104 -0.33 2.43 -20.09
N VAL A 105 0.65 3.20 -19.60
CA VAL A 105 1.78 3.70 -20.41
C VAL A 105 2.69 2.57 -20.86
N ALA A 106 2.97 1.58 -20.04
CA ALA A 106 3.81 0.44 -20.43
C ALA A 106 3.18 -0.44 -21.52
N ARG A 107 1.84 -0.45 -21.62
CA ARG A 107 1.08 -1.31 -22.55
C ARG A 107 0.58 -0.60 -23.80
N SER A 108 0.57 0.73 -23.78
CA SER A 108 0.10 1.57 -24.87
C SER A 108 1.22 2.51 -25.30
N ASN A 109 1.06 3.28 -26.37
CA ASN A 109 2.02 4.35 -26.61
C ASN A 109 1.69 5.59 -25.77
N GLU A 110 2.71 6.39 -25.45
CA GLU A 110 2.55 7.62 -24.65
C GLU A 110 1.52 8.59 -25.27
N THR A 111 1.39 8.62 -26.60
CA THR A 111 0.47 9.53 -27.29
C THR A 111 -0.98 9.14 -27.06
N GLU A 112 -1.30 7.85 -27.14
CA GLU A 112 -2.62 7.30 -26.82
C GLU A 112 -3.01 7.57 -25.37
N VAL A 113 -2.07 7.43 -24.43
CA VAL A 113 -2.33 7.73 -23.01
C VAL A 113 -2.59 9.23 -22.82
N LEU A 114 -1.82 10.11 -23.46
CA LEU A 114 -2.06 11.56 -23.37
C LEU A 114 -3.42 11.95 -24.00
N SER A 115 -3.79 11.35 -25.13
CA SER A 115 -5.12 11.54 -25.71
C SER A 115 -6.24 11.06 -24.79
N MET A 116 -6.05 9.89 -24.16
CA MET A 116 -6.96 9.37 -23.14
C MET A 116 -7.13 10.34 -21.97
N LEU A 117 -6.03 10.87 -21.43
CA LEU A 117 -6.08 11.84 -20.32
C LEU A 117 -6.80 13.14 -20.71
N GLN A 118 -6.64 13.62 -21.95
CA GLN A 118 -7.37 14.78 -22.45
C GLN A 118 -8.88 14.52 -22.60
N GLU A 119 -9.27 13.30 -22.97
CA GLU A 119 -10.69 12.90 -23.00
C GLU A 119 -11.27 12.80 -21.59
N LEU A 120 -10.51 12.23 -20.65
CA LEU A 120 -10.90 12.16 -19.25
C LEU A 120 -11.01 13.55 -18.60
N ASP A 121 -10.11 14.50 -18.88
CA ASP A 121 -10.22 15.88 -18.37
C ASP A 121 -11.47 16.59 -18.93
N LYS A 122 -11.90 16.29 -20.16
CA LYS A 122 -13.18 16.81 -20.67
C LYS A 122 -14.36 16.17 -19.95
N LEU A 123 -14.26 14.87 -19.65
CA LEU A 123 -15.31 14.11 -18.98
C LEU A 123 -15.54 14.59 -17.54
N THR A 124 -14.46 14.80 -16.77
CA THR A 124 -14.52 15.33 -15.40
C THR A 124 -15.19 16.70 -15.35
N ARG A 125 -14.88 17.59 -16.31
CA ARG A 125 -15.54 18.89 -16.44
C ARG A 125 -16.99 18.82 -16.87
N SER A 126 -17.38 17.77 -17.59
CA SER A 126 -18.76 17.62 -18.08
C SER A 126 -19.71 17.11 -17.01
N TRP A 127 -19.21 16.27 -16.11
CA TRP A 127 -19.98 15.67 -15.01
C TRP A 127 -19.63 16.25 -13.63
N GLU A 128 -18.73 17.24 -13.58
CA GLU A 128 -18.30 17.97 -12.38
C GLU A 128 -17.75 17.08 -11.24
N PHE A 129 -16.92 16.09 -11.58
CA PHE A 129 -16.29 15.19 -10.60
C PHE A 129 -14.76 15.25 -10.63
N ASP A 130 -14.14 14.77 -9.55
CA ASP A 130 -12.68 14.67 -9.42
C ASP A 130 -12.14 13.33 -9.94
N LEU A 131 -11.10 13.38 -10.77
CA LEU A 131 -10.37 12.19 -11.21
C LEU A 131 -8.91 12.30 -10.80
N ILE A 132 -8.49 11.45 -9.88
CA ILE A 132 -7.15 11.47 -9.30
C ILE A 132 -6.36 10.26 -9.79
N PHE A 133 -5.17 10.52 -10.34
CA PHE A 133 -4.18 9.52 -10.69
C PHE A 133 -3.03 9.49 -9.67
N PRO A 134 -2.97 8.49 -8.77
CA PRO A 134 -1.82 8.25 -7.93
C PRO A 134 -0.70 7.62 -8.75
N VAL A 135 0.46 8.28 -8.81
CA VAL A 135 1.58 7.85 -9.64
C VAL A 135 2.93 8.16 -9.02
N ASP A 136 3.94 7.35 -9.35
CA ASP A 136 5.33 7.65 -9.02
C ASP A 136 5.97 8.42 -10.18
N ALA A 137 6.42 9.66 -9.94
CA ALA A 137 7.07 10.49 -10.95
C ALA A 137 8.30 9.79 -11.57
N LEU A 138 9.00 8.94 -10.79
CA LEU A 138 10.17 8.21 -11.23
C LEU A 138 9.84 7.06 -12.20
N SER A 139 8.57 6.68 -12.33
CA SER A 139 8.12 5.66 -13.28
C SER A 139 8.00 6.16 -14.72
N PHE A 140 8.15 7.47 -14.95
CA PHE A 140 7.96 8.09 -16.26
C PHE A 140 9.21 8.78 -16.81
N SER A 141 9.26 8.93 -18.13
CA SER A 141 10.25 9.79 -18.78
C SER A 141 9.99 11.26 -18.42
N THR A 142 11.04 12.08 -18.34
CA THR A 142 10.92 13.52 -18.03
C THR A 142 10.01 14.25 -19.04
N GLN A 143 10.04 13.83 -20.31
CA GLN A 143 9.22 14.43 -21.37
C GLN A 143 7.74 14.07 -21.20
N PHE A 144 7.44 12.80 -20.90
CA PHE A 144 6.08 12.36 -20.62
C PHE A 144 5.54 13.02 -19.36
N TRP A 145 6.33 13.03 -18.29
CA TRP A 145 5.97 13.66 -17.02
C TRP A 145 5.54 15.11 -17.18
N ALA A 146 6.34 15.92 -17.89
CA ALA A 146 6.02 17.32 -18.14
C ALA A 146 4.67 17.50 -18.89
N ARG A 147 4.38 16.62 -19.86
CA ARG A 147 3.11 16.63 -20.61
C ARG A 147 1.95 16.16 -19.73
N LEU A 148 2.15 15.09 -18.96
CA LEU A 148 1.18 14.57 -18.01
C LEU A 148 0.78 15.67 -17.00
N THR A 149 1.75 16.33 -16.37
CA THR A 149 1.49 17.43 -15.41
C THR A 149 0.88 18.67 -16.03
N SER A 150 1.00 18.84 -17.36
CA SER A 150 0.34 19.95 -18.08
C SER A 150 -1.16 19.69 -18.32
N ILE A 151 -1.58 18.42 -18.35
CA ILE A 151 -2.98 18.01 -18.53
C ILE A 151 -3.62 17.82 -17.15
N ALA A 152 -2.91 17.16 -16.24
CA ALA A 152 -3.34 16.85 -14.89
C ALA A 152 -2.44 17.57 -13.87
N PRO A 153 -2.84 18.72 -13.32
CA PRO A 153 -2.05 19.40 -12.30
C PRO A 153 -1.83 18.51 -11.09
N LYS A 154 -0.65 18.62 -10.47
CA LYS A 154 -0.38 17.97 -9.19
C LYS A 154 -1.31 18.52 -8.12
N MET A 155 -1.83 17.66 -7.25
CA MET A 155 -2.53 18.12 -6.06
C MET A 155 -1.53 18.76 -5.10
N GLU A 156 -1.87 19.93 -4.57
CA GLU A 156 -1.17 20.58 -3.47
C GLU A 156 -1.46 19.79 -2.18
N GLY A 157 -0.78 18.66 -2.02
CA GLY A 157 -0.65 17.99 -0.74
C GLY A 157 0.62 18.47 -0.07
N GLU A 158 0.56 18.82 1.21
CA GLU A 158 1.75 19.05 2.05
C GLU A 158 2.61 17.78 2.07
N ASN A 159 3.49 17.63 1.08
CA ASN A 159 4.69 16.86 1.25
C ASN A 159 5.55 17.64 2.25
N PRO A 160 5.98 17.05 3.38
CA PRO A 160 7.03 17.66 4.19
C PRO A 160 8.40 17.67 3.49
N SER A 161 8.46 17.64 2.15
CA SER A 161 9.68 17.72 1.36
C SER A 161 9.76 18.93 0.42
N ASP A 162 8.82 19.87 0.45
CA ASP A 162 9.02 21.15 -0.25
C ASP A 162 9.88 22.09 0.61
N GLY A 163 11.13 21.69 0.72
CA GLY A 163 12.25 22.53 1.08
C GLY A 163 13.33 22.29 0.04
N GLU A 164 13.37 23.15 -0.96
CA GLU A 164 14.46 23.26 -1.92
C GLU A 164 15.80 23.27 -1.17
N GLN A 165 16.52 22.15 -1.21
CA GLN A 165 17.96 22.13 -1.02
C GLN A 165 18.55 21.39 -2.20
N GLU A 166 19.09 22.18 -3.14
CA GLU A 166 20.20 21.77 -3.97
C GLU A 166 21.27 21.12 -3.08
N LEU A 167 21.30 19.79 -3.04
CA LEU A 167 22.44 19.05 -2.52
C LEU A 167 23.10 18.35 -3.68
N SER A 168 24.27 18.91 -4.01
CA SER A 168 25.30 18.42 -4.90
C SER A 168 25.34 16.90 -4.98
N ILE A 169 25.35 16.42 -6.22
CA ILE A 169 25.67 15.05 -6.63
C ILE A 169 26.95 14.62 -5.91
N GLY A 170 26.81 13.71 -4.95
CA GLY A 170 27.89 12.92 -4.38
C GLY A 170 27.64 11.47 -4.76
N GLU A 171 28.53 10.91 -5.58
CA GLU A 171 28.52 9.51 -6.00
C GLU A 171 28.39 8.58 -4.79
N PHE A 172 27.32 7.78 -4.76
CA PHE A 172 27.25 6.58 -3.92
C PHE A 172 27.43 5.34 -4.80
N PRO A 173 28.13 4.29 -4.32
CA PRO A 173 28.43 3.12 -5.13
C PRO A 173 27.16 2.29 -5.34
N MET A 174 26.98 1.83 -6.57
CA MET A 174 26.07 0.73 -6.91
C MET A 174 26.31 -0.45 -5.96
N VAL A 175 25.24 -0.93 -5.32
CA VAL A 175 25.20 -2.27 -4.76
C VAL A 175 24.14 -3.03 -5.55
N ASP A 176 24.60 -4.13 -6.14
CA ASP A 176 23.95 -4.92 -7.18
C ASP A 176 22.50 -5.34 -6.89
N GLU A 177 21.75 -5.35 -7.98
CA GLU A 177 20.44 -5.96 -8.17
C GLU A 177 20.38 -7.40 -7.63
N VAL A 178 19.44 -7.67 -6.72
CA VAL A 178 19.02 -9.04 -6.42
C VAL A 178 17.73 -9.32 -7.18
N SER A 179 17.92 -9.79 -8.42
CA SER A 179 16.99 -10.54 -9.29
C SER A 179 15.57 -10.77 -8.74
N ASP A 180 14.62 -9.94 -9.17
CA ASP A 180 13.19 -10.24 -9.15
C ASP A 180 12.90 -11.43 -10.09
N ARG A 181 12.91 -12.65 -9.54
CA ARG A 181 12.22 -13.80 -10.14
C ARG A 181 10.98 -14.08 -9.30
N LEU A 182 9.83 -13.63 -9.79
CA LEU A 182 8.51 -14.03 -9.31
C LEU A 182 8.37 -15.56 -9.46
N PRO A 183 8.01 -16.31 -8.41
CA PRO A 183 7.51 -17.68 -8.58
C PRO A 183 6.09 -17.63 -9.13
N GLU A 184 5.82 -18.45 -10.14
CA GLU A 184 4.48 -18.71 -10.69
C GLU A 184 3.51 -19.24 -9.60
N PRO A 185 2.18 -19.05 -9.75
CA PRO A 185 1.23 -19.40 -8.71
C PRO A 185 0.91 -20.90 -8.75
N GLU A 186 1.52 -21.68 -7.87
CA GLU A 186 0.98 -22.99 -7.50
C GLU A 186 -0.06 -22.84 -6.37
N ALA A 187 -0.99 -23.81 -6.33
CA ALA A 187 -2.27 -23.82 -5.64
C ALA A 187 -2.21 -23.64 -4.08
N PRO A 188 -3.37 -23.56 -3.36
CA PRO A 188 -3.45 -22.92 -2.05
C PRO A 188 -2.82 -23.75 -0.94
N THR A 189 -1.60 -23.42 -0.56
CA THR A 189 -0.95 -23.94 0.65
C THR A 189 -1.01 -22.94 1.81
N GLU A 190 -1.06 -23.50 3.01
CA GLU A 190 -1.29 -22.88 4.32
C GLU A 190 -0.61 -21.51 4.51
N LYS A 191 -1.30 -20.59 5.20
CA LYS A 191 -0.89 -19.19 5.47
C LYS A 191 0.53 -19.12 6.04
N MET A 192 1.56 -19.07 5.19
CA MET A 192 2.95 -18.89 5.63
C MET A 192 3.14 -17.48 6.18
N LEU A 193 3.73 -17.40 7.36
CA LEU A 193 4.17 -16.13 7.94
C LEU A 193 5.35 -15.60 7.12
N VAL A 194 5.29 -14.33 6.75
CA VAL A 194 6.27 -13.64 5.92
C VAL A 194 7.01 -12.61 6.77
N HIS A 195 8.35 -12.57 6.67
CA HIS A 195 9.12 -11.50 7.29
C HIS A 195 8.74 -10.18 6.63
N LEU A 196 8.44 -9.18 7.45
CA LEU A 196 8.17 -7.85 6.95
C LEU A 196 9.48 -7.05 6.93
N VAL A 197 9.65 -6.18 5.93
CA VAL A 197 10.85 -5.34 5.76
C VAL A 197 11.07 -4.46 7.00
N ASN A 198 12.33 -4.35 7.45
CA ASN A 198 12.72 -3.56 8.62
C ASN A 198 12.39 -2.08 8.42
N LEU A 199 11.92 -1.41 9.47
CA LEU A 199 11.74 0.04 9.43
C LEU A 199 13.11 0.72 9.60
N PRO A 200 13.57 1.54 8.64
CA PRO A 200 14.80 2.29 8.80
C PRO A 200 14.64 3.35 9.90
N ARG A 201 15.73 3.63 10.61
CA ARG A 201 15.77 4.66 11.67
C ARG A 201 15.52 6.07 11.12
N VAL A 202 15.82 6.29 9.85
CA VAL A 202 15.54 7.55 9.13
C VAL A 202 14.07 7.54 8.71
N GLY A 203 13.27 8.49 9.21
CA GLY A 203 11.83 8.57 8.92
C GLY A 203 10.93 7.74 9.86
N PHE A 204 11.45 7.23 10.98
CA PHE A 204 10.65 6.53 11.99
C PHE A 204 9.64 7.47 12.66
N THR A 205 8.35 7.13 12.59
CA THR A 205 7.25 7.87 13.20
C THR A 205 6.33 6.94 13.98
N HIS A 206 5.61 7.46 14.98
CA HIS A 206 4.60 6.70 15.72
C HIS A 206 3.46 6.18 14.82
N THR A 207 3.17 6.87 13.72
CA THR A 207 2.18 6.42 12.73
C THR A 207 2.67 5.20 11.95
N LEU A 208 3.96 5.15 11.62
CA LEU A 208 4.59 3.98 10.97
C LEU A 208 4.66 2.78 11.92
N LEU A 209 5.01 3.03 13.18
CA LEU A 209 5.01 2.03 14.25
C LEU A 209 3.61 1.43 14.47
N ALA A 210 2.56 2.26 14.54
CA ALA A 210 1.17 1.80 14.71
C ALA A 210 0.69 0.91 13.55
N LYS A 211 1.05 1.28 12.31
CA LYS A 211 0.76 0.45 11.12
C LYS A 211 1.48 -0.90 11.18
N ARG A 212 2.75 -0.89 11.59
CA ARG A 212 3.57 -2.09 11.74
C ARG A 212 3.03 -3.02 12.83
N MET A 213 2.61 -2.46 13.97
CA MET A 213 1.91 -3.20 15.00
C MET A 213 0.62 -3.85 14.46
N LEU A 214 -0.16 -3.13 13.66
CA LEU A 214 -1.39 -3.71 13.09
C LEU A 214 -1.11 -4.89 12.17
N GLN A 215 -0.01 -4.88 11.41
CA GLN A 215 0.40 -5.99 10.55
C GLN A 215 0.75 -7.23 11.37
N TRP A 216 1.58 -7.10 12.40
CA TRP A 216 1.92 -8.22 13.28
C TRP A 216 0.73 -8.73 14.10
N LYS A 217 -0.16 -7.84 14.55
CA LYS A 217 -1.43 -8.22 15.20
C LYS A 217 -2.32 -9.05 14.28
N ARG A 218 -2.36 -8.74 12.99
CA ARG A 218 -3.08 -9.52 11.96
C ARG A 218 -2.41 -10.86 11.65
N MET A 219 -1.12 -11.01 11.93
CA MET A 219 -0.40 -12.29 11.87
C MET A 219 -0.64 -13.18 13.10
N GLY A 220 -1.28 -12.66 14.14
CA GLY A 220 -1.61 -13.38 15.37
C GLY A 220 -0.65 -13.14 16.53
N PHE A 221 0.30 -12.21 16.38
CA PHE A 221 1.26 -11.87 17.42
C PHE A 221 0.64 -11.00 18.53
N ASP A 222 1.01 -11.28 19.79
CA ASP A 222 0.71 -10.44 20.95
C ASP A 222 1.73 -9.30 21.06
N LEU A 223 1.26 -8.07 20.86
CA LEU A 223 2.11 -6.88 20.81
C LEU A 223 2.04 -6.02 22.08
N SER A 224 1.56 -6.59 23.19
CA SER A 224 1.53 -5.91 24.49
C SER A 224 2.88 -5.30 24.89
N ALA A 225 3.99 -5.96 24.55
CA ALA A 225 5.36 -5.46 24.79
C ALA A 225 5.71 -4.18 24.00
N LEU A 226 5.00 -3.89 22.89
CA LEU A 226 5.27 -2.78 21.99
C LEU A 226 4.34 -1.57 22.22
N GLU A 227 3.26 -1.73 22.99
CA GLU A 227 2.34 -0.63 23.36
C GLU A 227 3.03 0.59 24.00
N PRO A 228 4.05 0.43 24.90
CA PRO A 228 4.76 1.57 25.48
C PRO A 228 5.47 2.46 24.44
N ALA A 229 5.88 1.87 23.32
CA ALA A 229 6.59 2.60 22.26
C ALA A 229 5.70 3.59 21.51
N LEU A 230 4.37 3.47 21.60
CA LEU A 230 3.42 4.43 21.02
C LEU A 230 3.21 5.67 21.90
N ILE A 231 3.51 5.58 23.19
CA ILE A 231 3.20 6.62 24.19
C ILE A 231 4.43 7.50 24.45
N ILE A 232 5.64 6.95 24.31
CA ILE A 232 6.89 7.66 24.55
C ILE A 232 7.13 8.71 23.46
N SER A 233 7.22 9.99 23.83
CA SER A 233 7.45 11.10 22.88
C SER A 233 8.88 11.14 22.32
N ASP A 234 9.83 10.43 22.95
CA ASP A 234 11.21 10.31 22.48
C ASP A 234 11.30 9.22 21.39
N VAL A 235 11.38 9.69 20.14
CA VAL A 235 11.48 8.87 18.92
C VAL A 235 12.64 7.87 18.98
N SER A 236 13.76 8.22 19.61
CA SER A 236 14.91 7.30 19.71
C SER A 236 14.65 6.14 20.68
N LYS A 237 13.96 6.42 21.79
CA LYS A 237 13.56 5.37 22.76
C LYS A 237 12.43 4.50 22.21
N SER A 238 11.48 5.10 21.49
CA SER A 238 10.43 4.38 20.79
C SER A 238 11.01 3.41 19.75
N HIS A 239 11.98 3.88 18.95
CA HIS A 239 12.68 3.03 17.97
C HIS A 239 13.45 1.88 18.64
N ALA A 240 14.10 2.10 19.78
CA ALA A 240 14.84 1.04 20.47
C ALA A 240 13.93 -0.09 20.98
N ILE A 241 12.74 0.25 21.48
CA ILE A 241 11.72 -0.74 21.88
C ILE A 241 11.21 -1.49 20.64
N TYR A 242 10.93 -0.76 19.57
CA TYR A 242 10.54 -1.34 18.29
C TYR A 242 11.56 -2.34 17.75
N GLU A 243 12.84 -1.98 17.72
CA GLU A 243 13.94 -2.82 17.20
C GLU A 243 14.08 -4.12 18.00
N THR A 244 13.89 -4.04 19.32
CA THR A 244 13.90 -5.22 20.19
C THR A 244 12.76 -6.17 19.85
N VAL A 245 11.52 -5.65 19.76
CA VAL A 245 10.34 -6.46 19.43
C VAL A 245 10.40 -6.98 18.00
N GLU A 246 10.92 -6.21 17.05
CA GLU A 246 11.14 -6.65 15.68
C GLU A 246 12.08 -7.84 15.63
N SER A 247 13.21 -7.80 16.35
CA SER A 247 14.14 -8.91 16.43
C SER A 247 13.49 -10.18 16.98
N ASP A 248 12.63 -10.06 17.99
CA ASP A 248 11.92 -11.21 18.57
C ASP A 248 10.85 -11.75 17.60
N ILE A 249 10.15 -10.89 16.85
CA ILE A 249 9.18 -11.32 15.85
C ILE A 249 9.85 -12.02 14.67
N ILE A 250 10.99 -11.52 14.19
CA ILE A 250 11.78 -12.18 13.14
C ILE A 250 12.16 -13.59 13.61
N CYS A 251 12.71 -13.70 14.82
CA CYS A 251 13.07 -14.98 15.43
C CYS A 251 11.86 -15.92 15.57
N ALA A 252 10.69 -15.41 15.96
CA ALA A 252 9.47 -16.20 16.06
C ALA A 252 9.00 -16.73 14.71
N ILE A 253 9.04 -15.89 13.66
CA ILE A 253 8.69 -16.31 12.28
C ILE A 253 9.66 -17.40 11.80
N ASP A 254 10.96 -17.24 12.05
CA ASP A 254 11.97 -18.24 11.68
C ASP A 254 11.72 -19.57 12.40
N CYS A 255 11.40 -19.54 13.70
CA CYS A 255 11.08 -20.75 14.47
C CYS A 255 9.80 -21.43 13.98
N ILE A 256 8.75 -20.67 13.65
CA ILE A 256 7.50 -21.24 13.11
C ILE A 256 7.75 -21.89 11.75
N ARG A 257 8.58 -21.27 10.90
CA ARG A 257 9.00 -21.87 9.62
C ARG A 257 9.82 -23.13 9.83
N LEU A 258 10.73 -23.13 10.80
CA LEU A 258 11.54 -24.30 11.17
C LEU A 258 10.66 -25.46 11.68
N MET A 259 9.61 -25.14 12.44
CA MET A 259 8.63 -26.13 12.92
C MET A 259 7.83 -26.75 11.78
N GLU A 260 7.37 -25.95 10.81
CA GLU A 260 6.66 -26.46 9.64
C GLU A 260 7.58 -27.28 8.72
N ALA A 261 8.84 -26.86 8.54
CA ALA A 261 9.84 -27.62 7.79
C ALA A 261 10.17 -28.97 8.45
N ASN A 262 10.04 -29.08 9.78
CA ASN A 262 10.30 -30.28 10.56
C ASN A 262 9.01 -30.89 11.14
N ARG A 263 7.88 -30.72 10.46
CA ARG A 263 6.55 -31.13 10.93
C ARG A 263 6.47 -32.60 11.34
N ASP A 264 7.24 -33.47 10.68
CA ASP A 264 7.26 -34.91 10.94
C ASP A 264 8.02 -35.30 12.23
N LYS A 265 8.89 -34.42 12.73
CA LYS A 265 9.68 -34.66 13.95
C LYS A 265 8.98 -34.21 15.23
N LEU A 266 7.90 -33.43 15.09
CA LEU A 266 7.17 -32.79 16.18
C LEU A 266 5.75 -33.35 16.30
N SER A 267 5.32 -33.68 17.51
CA SER A 267 3.92 -34.02 17.76
C SER A 267 3.01 -32.80 17.57
N ALA A 268 1.73 -33.03 17.28
CA ALA A 268 0.75 -31.94 17.16
C ALA A 268 0.68 -31.07 18.43
N THR A 269 0.79 -31.68 19.61
CA THR A 269 0.81 -30.98 20.91
C THR A 269 2.05 -30.11 21.10
N GLU A 270 3.24 -30.61 20.74
CA GLU A 270 4.49 -29.83 20.80
C GLU A 270 4.39 -28.62 19.86
N ARG A 271 3.86 -28.81 18.64
CA ARG A 271 3.69 -27.72 17.68
C ARG A 271 2.71 -26.65 18.17
N GLU A 272 1.58 -27.04 18.75
CA GLU A 272 0.60 -26.08 19.27
C GLU A 272 1.16 -25.29 20.46
N MET A 273 1.92 -25.94 21.34
CA MET A 273 2.57 -25.30 22.49
C MET A 273 3.63 -24.27 22.06
N PHE A 274 4.53 -24.64 21.15
CA PHE A 274 5.54 -23.72 20.63
C PHE A 274 4.91 -22.58 19.82
N ASN A 275 3.90 -22.88 18.99
CA ASN A 275 3.20 -21.84 18.24
C ASN A 275 2.55 -20.80 19.17
N PHE A 276 1.87 -21.23 20.23
CA PHE A 276 1.30 -20.32 21.23
C PHE A 276 2.37 -19.45 21.91
N ARG A 277 3.51 -20.04 22.30
CA ARG A 277 4.63 -19.29 22.92
C ARG A 277 5.26 -18.28 21.96
N LEU A 278 5.52 -18.69 20.71
CA LEU A 278 6.15 -17.84 19.69
C LEU A 278 5.22 -16.69 19.26
N MET A 279 3.91 -16.92 19.18
CA MET A 279 2.92 -15.88 18.92
C MET A 279 2.76 -14.91 20.10
N GLY A 280 2.97 -15.38 21.33
CA GLY A 280 2.92 -14.53 22.52
C GLY A 280 4.12 -13.58 22.67
N ILE A 281 5.18 -13.72 21.84
CA ILE A 281 6.45 -12.95 21.85
C ILE A 281 7.19 -12.93 23.22
N ASN A 282 6.67 -13.63 24.22
CA ASN A 282 7.30 -13.75 25.53
C ASN A 282 8.37 -14.83 25.50
N ASN A 283 9.62 -14.45 25.82
CA ASN A 283 10.78 -15.36 25.85
C ASN A 283 11.03 -16.13 24.53
N VAL A 284 10.84 -15.48 23.37
CA VAL A 284 11.03 -16.12 22.05
C VAL A 284 12.39 -16.81 21.94
N ARG A 285 13.45 -16.19 22.44
CA ARG A 285 14.82 -16.74 22.36
C ARG A 285 15.00 -18.04 23.16
N GLU A 286 14.32 -18.16 24.31
CA GLU A 286 14.33 -19.38 25.10
C GLU A 286 13.55 -20.49 24.39
N ALA A 287 12.36 -20.15 23.85
CA ALA A 287 11.56 -21.09 23.06
C ALA A 287 12.29 -21.55 21.78
N ALA A 288 13.04 -20.67 21.12
CA ALA A 288 13.87 -20.98 19.96
C ALA A 288 14.96 -22.01 20.33
N HIS A 289 15.66 -21.79 21.44
CA HIS A 289 16.70 -22.71 21.90
C HIS A 289 16.14 -24.08 22.32
N GLU A 290 14.99 -24.11 23.02
CA GLU A 290 14.28 -25.35 23.35
C GLU A 290 13.84 -26.11 22.08
N LEU A 291 13.35 -25.39 21.06
CA LEU A 291 12.95 -25.97 19.79
C LEU A 291 14.15 -26.58 19.04
N GLU A 292 15.27 -25.84 18.94
CA GLU A 292 16.48 -26.31 18.28
C GLU A 292 17.09 -27.53 18.97
N THR A 293 17.12 -27.54 20.31
CA THR A 293 17.62 -28.69 21.09
C THR A 293 16.72 -29.91 20.91
N LEU A 294 15.40 -29.72 20.93
CA LEU A 294 14.44 -30.80 20.68
C LEU A 294 14.59 -31.37 19.27
N LEU A 295 14.73 -30.52 18.25
CA LEU A 295 14.95 -30.93 16.86
C LEU A 295 16.32 -31.59 16.63
N SER A 296 17.35 -31.18 17.38
CA SER A 296 18.69 -31.79 17.32
C SER A 296 18.76 -33.14 18.03
N SER A 297 17.86 -33.38 18.99
CA SER A 297 17.77 -34.64 19.72
C SER A 297 17.02 -35.75 18.97
N ARG A 298 16.39 -35.45 17.83
CA ARG A 298 15.53 -36.34 17.04
C ARG A 298 15.95 -36.43 15.56
#